data_AF-A0A1Q3TEL2-F1
#
_entry.id   AF-A0A1Q3TEL2-F1
#
_cell.length_a   1.000
_cell.length_b   1.000
_cell.length_c   1.000
_cell.angle_alpha   90.00
_cell.angle_beta   90.00
_cell.angle_gamma   90.00
#
_symmetry.space_group_name_H-M   'P 1'
#
loop_
_entity.id
_entity.type
_entity.pdbx_description
1 polymer ?
#
loop_
_entity_poly.entity_id
_entity_poly.type
_entity_poly.pdbx_seq_one_letter_code
_entity_poly.pdbx_strand_id
1 'polypeptide(L)'
;MNPDFPRQIQEQVNKLKAVLGGVSTEYAGQNVEVVRDALRTRWHAVGNGARVTDPELTNVATRISLGKRVWLEDDGKVMSED
;
A
#
# COMPACT_ATOMS: atom_id res chain seq x y z
N MET A 1 -21.23 -2.00 -20.20
CA MET A 1 -20.01 -1.55 -19.49
C MET A 1 -20.46 -0.52 -18.48
N ASN A 2 -20.32 -0.76 -17.17
CA ASN A 2 -20.78 0.18 -16.14
C ASN A 2 -19.83 1.40 -16.07
N PRO A 3 -20.31 2.65 -16.27
CA PRO A 3 -19.47 3.85 -16.23
C PRO A 3 -18.95 4.20 -14.82
N ASP A 4 -19.42 3.52 -13.78
CA ASP A 4 -18.98 3.68 -12.37
C ASP A 4 -17.76 2.84 -12.01
N PHE A 5 -17.40 1.85 -12.82
CA PHE A 5 -16.24 0.99 -12.59
C PHE A 5 -14.91 1.77 -12.47
N PRO A 6 -14.56 2.68 -13.42
CA PRO A 6 -13.31 3.44 -13.31
C PRO A 6 -13.28 4.36 -12.07
N ARG A 7 -14.42 4.93 -11.67
CA ARG A 7 -14.51 5.77 -10.47
C ARG A 7 -14.26 4.97 -9.19
N GLN A 8 -14.86 3.79 -9.07
CA GLN A 8 -14.66 2.92 -7.90
C GLN A 8 -13.23 2.40 -7.78
N ILE A 9 -12.56 2.13 -8.91
CA ILE A 9 -11.14 1.73 -8.91
C ILE A 9 -10.27 2.92 -8.48
N GLN A 10 -10.51 4.12 -9.02
CA GLN A 10 -9.77 5.31 -8.65
C GLN A 10 -9.88 5.64 -7.15
N GLU A 11 -11.09 5.54 -6.60
CA GLU A 11 -11.31 5.76 -5.17
C GLU A 11 -10.58 4.72 -4.30
N GLN A 12 -10.53 3.47 -4.74
CA GLN A 12 -9.78 2.42 -4.06
C GLN A 12 -8.27 2.68 -4.12
N VAL A 13 -7.74 3.02 -5.29
CA VAL A 13 -6.32 3.37 -5.46
C VAL A 13 -5.94 4.56 -4.57
N ASN A 14 -6.80 5.58 -4.48
CA ASN A 14 -6.57 6.72 -3.60
C ASN A 14 -6.55 6.34 -2.11
N LYS A 15 -7.44 5.46 -1.66
CA LYS A 15 -7.43 4.95 -0.28
C LYS A 15 -6.16 4.15 0.01
N LEU A 16 -5.71 3.33 -0.93
CA LEU A 16 -4.48 2.55 -0.80
C LEU A 16 -3.23 3.44 -0.78
N LYS A 17 -3.18 4.48 -1.63
CA LYS A 17 -2.14 5.51 -1.61
C LYS A 17 -2.04 6.17 -0.23
N ALA A 18 -3.18 6.51 0.38
CA ALA A 18 -3.22 7.09 1.72
C ALA A 18 -2.71 6.12 2.80
N VAL A 19 -3.07 4.83 2.71
CA VAL A 19 -2.55 3.80 3.63
C VAL A 19 -1.04 3.68 3.53
N LEU A 20 -0.49 3.58 2.31
CA LEU A 20 0.96 3.49 2.10
C LEU A 20 1.69 4.73 2.65
N GLY A 21 1.19 5.93 2.35
CA GLY A 21 1.76 7.18 2.84
C GLY A 21 1.75 7.26 4.37
N GLY A 22 0.64 6.88 5.00
CA GLY A 22 0.51 6.83 6.46
C GLY A 22 1.47 5.83 7.10
N VAL A 23 1.50 4.59 6.60
CA VAL A 23 2.41 3.55 7.11
C VAL A 23 3.87 3.95 6.90
N SER A 24 4.20 4.50 5.74
CA SER A 24 5.55 4.96 5.45
C SER A 24 5.98 6.10 6.36
N THR A 25 5.08 7.00 6.73
CA THR A 25 5.40 8.13 7.62
C THR A 25 5.52 7.69 9.08
N GLU A 26 4.63 6.81 9.54
CA GLU A 26 4.56 6.38 10.94
C GLU A 26 5.57 5.27 11.29
N TYR A 27 5.89 4.39 10.34
CA TYR A 27 6.69 3.19 10.57
C TYR A 27 8.02 3.17 9.80
N ALA A 28 8.40 4.27 9.14
CA ALA A 28 9.73 4.38 8.54
C ALA A 28 10.83 4.15 9.59
N GLY A 29 11.84 3.34 9.24
CA GLY A 29 12.93 2.97 10.14
C GLY A 29 12.56 1.93 11.20
N GLN A 30 11.32 1.44 11.24
CA GLN A 30 10.92 0.35 12.13
C GLN A 30 11.20 -1.03 11.53
N ASN A 31 11.06 -2.08 12.33
CA ASN A 31 11.28 -3.46 11.88
C ASN A 31 10.25 -3.88 10.82
N VAL A 32 10.71 -4.54 9.77
CA VAL A 32 9.89 -5.03 8.64
C VAL A 32 8.64 -5.76 9.10
N GLU A 33 8.72 -6.58 10.15
CA GLU A 33 7.57 -7.34 10.67
C GLU A 33 6.46 -6.42 11.18
N VAL A 34 6.83 -5.35 11.89
CA VAL A 34 5.90 -4.34 12.42
C VAL A 34 5.26 -3.57 11.27
N VAL A 35 6.06 -3.15 10.29
CA VAL A 35 5.57 -2.45 9.10
C VAL A 35 4.61 -3.34 8.30
N ARG A 36 4.95 -4.62 8.13
CA ARG A 36 4.13 -5.58 7.39
C ARG A 36 2.78 -5.81 8.06
N ASP A 37 2.75 -5.94 9.38
CA ASP A 37 1.50 -6.15 10.11
C ASP A 37 0.58 -4.91 10.05
N ALA A 38 1.16 -3.72 10.21
CA ALA A 38 0.45 -2.46 10.05
C ALA A 38 -0.10 -2.27 8.62
N LEU A 39 0.74 -2.56 7.60
CA LEU A 39 0.35 -2.49 6.20
C LEU A 39 -0.77 -3.49 5.91
N ARG A 40 -0.66 -4.74 6.36
CA ARG A 40 -1.68 -5.78 6.15
C ARG A 40 -3.01 -5.35 6.76
N THR A 41 -3.01 -4.89 7.99
CA THR A 41 -4.22 -4.46 8.71
C THR A 41 -4.93 -3.31 8.00
N ARG A 42 -4.18 -2.25 7.65
CA ARG A 42 -4.76 -1.06 6.99
C ARG A 42 -5.16 -1.34 5.54
N TRP A 43 -4.40 -2.17 4.82
CA TRP A 43 -4.73 -2.58 3.45
C TRP A 43 -5.99 -3.43 3.40
N HIS A 44 -6.16 -4.39 4.31
CA HIS A 44 -7.38 -5.18 4.41
C HIS A 44 -8.62 -4.31 4.72
N ALA A 45 -8.46 -3.27 5.52
CA ALA A 45 -9.55 -2.35 5.86
C ALA A 45 -10.06 -1.54 4.64
N VAL A 46 -9.18 -1.21 3.69
CA VAL A 46 -9.54 -0.39 2.52
C VAL A 46 -9.70 -1.17 1.21
N GLY A 47 -9.08 -2.34 1.11
CA GLY A 47 -8.92 -3.09 -0.13
C GLY A 47 -10.21 -3.68 -0.70
N ASN A 48 -11.30 -3.75 0.07
CA ASN A 48 -12.61 -4.26 -0.38
C ASN A 48 -12.54 -5.56 -1.22
N GLY A 49 -11.63 -6.48 -0.87
CA GLY A 49 -11.35 -7.72 -1.61
C GLY A 49 -10.06 -7.72 -2.45
N ALA A 50 -9.34 -6.61 -2.55
CA ALA A 50 -8.01 -6.54 -3.15
C ALA A 50 -7.03 -7.44 -2.37
N ARG A 51 -6.71 -8.59 -2.96
CA ARG A 51 -5.68 -9.50 -2.46
C ARG A 51 -4.32 -8.96 -2.87
N VAL A 52 -3.70 -8.20 -1.98
CA VAL A 52 -2.24 -7.99 -2.06
C VAL A 52 -1.56 -9.31 -1.68
N THR A 53 -0.58 -9.72 -2.48
CA THR A 53 0.14 -10.96 -2.19
C THR A 53 1.15 -10.73 -1.06
N ASP A 54 1.35 -11.72 -0.19
CA ASP A 54 2.33 -11.66 0.91
C ASP A 54 3.76 -11.24 0.46
N PRO A 55 4.29 -11.67 -0.71
CA PRO A 55 5.58 -11.19 -1.20
C PRO A 55 5.59 -9.70 -1.56
N GLU A 56 4.52 -9.16 -2.15
CA GLU A 56 4.43 -7.72 -2.42
C GLU A 56 4.37 -6.92 -1.12
N LEU A 57 3.56 -7.38 -0.16
CA LEU A 57 3.43 -6.79 1.17
C LEU A 57 4.78 -6.75 1.90
N THR A 58 5.54 -7.85 1.83
CA THR A 58 6.86 -7.98 2.44
C THR A 58 7.89 -7.06 1.76
N ASN A 59 7.87 -6.96 0.43
CA ASN A 59 8.78 -6.07 -0.31
C ASN A 59 8.51 -4.59 0.07
N VAL A 60 7.24 -4.19 0.09
CA VAL A 60 6.83 -2.84 0.51
C VAL A 60 7.23 -2.55 1.95
N ALA A 61 6.94 -3.47 2.87
CA ALA A 61 7.32 -3.34 4.27
C ALA A 61 8.84 -3.21 4.44
N THR A 62 9.62 -3.94 3.64
CA THR A 62 11.08 -3.84 3.63
C THR A 62 11.54 -2.46 3.17
N ARG A 63 11.00 -1.95 2.07
CA ARG A 63 11.33 -0.61 1.54
C ARG A 63 11.03 0.49 2.58
N ILE A 64 9.85 0.45 3.20
CA ILE A 64 9.45 1.40 4.25
C ILE A 64 10.36 1.28 5.48
N SER A 65 10.66 0.06 5.91
CA SER A 65 11.59 -0.21 7.02
C SER A 65 12.98 0.39 6.77
N LEU A 66 13.46 0.35 5.52
CA LEU A 66 14.70 1.01 5.09
C LEU A 66 14.60 2.54 5.02
N GLY A 67 13.45 3.13 5.34
CA GLY A 67 13.19 4.56 5.23
C GLY A 67 12.99 5.04 3.79
N LYS A 68 12.87 4.12 2.82
CA LYS A 68 12.64 4.46 1.42
C LYS A 68 11.19 4.87 1.22
N ARG A 69 11.00 5.85 0.34
CA ARG A 69 9.66 6.29 -0.03
C ARG A 69 8.97 5.21 -0.87
N VAL A 70 7.73 4.86 -0.53
CA VAL A 70 6.89 3.93 -1.30
C VAL A 70 5.58 4.62 -1.68
N TRP A 71 5.14 4.46 -2.92
CA TRP A 71 3.89 5.01 -3.42
C TRP A 71 3.21 4.06 -4.41
N LEU A 72 1.90 4.24 -4.59
CA LEU A 72 1.13 3.56 -5.63
C LEU A 72 1.01 4.46 -6.85
N GLU A 73 1.16 3.91 -8.05
CA GLU A 73 0.79 4.58 -9.30
C GLU A 73 -0.70 4.43 -9.59
N ASP A 74 -1.23 5.23 -10.53
CA ASP A 74 -2.63 5.15 -10.98
C ASP A 74 -2.99 3.82 -11.66
N ASP A 75 -1.99 3.08 -12.15
CA ASP A 75 -2.14 1.72 -12.66
C ASP A 75 -2.24 0.66 -11.54
N GLY A 76 -2.15 1.07 -10.27
CA GLY A 76 -2.18 0.16 -9.12
C GLY A 76 -0.85 -0.54 -8.81
N LYS A 77 0.23 -0.16 -9.49
CA LYS A 77 1.58 -0.67 -9.24
C LYS A 77 2.24 0.02 -8.05
N VAL A 78 2.88 -0.77 -7.20
CA VAL A 78 3.65 -0.23 -6.07
C VAL A 78 5.07 0.10 -6.53
N MET A 79 5.43 1.36 -6.38
CA MET A 79 6.73 1.94 -6.70
C MET A 79 7.45 2.34 -5.43
N SER A 80 8.77 2.36 -5.46
CA SER A 80 9.56 2.79 -4.33
C SER A 80 10.91 3.36 -4.76
N GLU A 81 11.46 4.22 -3.93
CA GLU A 81 12.77 4.83 -4.13
C GLU A 81 13.85 3.73 -4.26
N ASP A 82 14.82 3.96 -5.15
CA ASP A 82 15.92 3.01 -5.44
C ASP A 82 16.98 3.02 -4.33
#